data_AF-A0A2N6Q5E9-F1
#
_entry.id   AF-A0A2N6Q5E9-F1
#
_cell.length_a   1.000
_cell.length_b   1.000
_cell.length_c   1.000
_cell.angle_alpha   90.00
_cell.angle_beta   90.00
_cell.angle_gamma   90.00
#
_symmetry.space_group_name_H-M   'P 1'
#
loop_
_entity.id
_entity.type
_entity.pdbx_description
1 polymer ?
#
loop_
_entity_poly.entity_id
_entity_poly.type
_entity_poly.pdbx_seq_one_letter_code
_entity_poly.pdbx_strand_id
1 'polypeptide(L)'
;MKYSVIVPVYNRPDEVDELLESLCKQAFTDFEVLIIEDGSTCPCEEVCKKYEPFLDIKYLLKPNSGPGQTRNYGAERASGDYLIILDSDVVVPHDYFVEIEKELATSPADAFGGPDRAHASFTDTQKAISYAMTSFFTTGGIRGGKKRLDKFYPRSYNMGIRREAFQQLGGFSKMRFGEDIDFSIRIFKAGYTCRLFPHAWVWHKRRTDFKKFFRQVYNSGIARVNLYKRHPKSLKLVHLLPAVFTLGVIFLCFLMIFGLILWSESSSVAEGPNMGLILFLTGLLPLVLYCGAIVIDSSAKNESLKIGLLSVRAAFIQLFGYGLGFMSAWYQRCMRGRDEFHAFDKTFYK
;
A
#
# COMPACT_ATOMS: atom_id res chain seq x y z
N MET A 1 -9.70 24.11 -17.67
CA MET A 1 -9.16 22.78 -17.37
C MET A 1 -9.98 22.20 -16.22
N LYS A 2 -10.71 21.11 -16.45
CA LYS A 2 -11.50 20.46 -15.40
C LYS A 2 -10.62 19.68 -14.42
N TYR A 3 -9.67 18.91 -14.96
CA TYR A 3 -8.80 18.02 -14.18
C TYR A 3 -7.32 18.32 -14.41
N SER A 4 -6.52 18.18 -13.35
CA SER A 4 -5.06 18.08 -13.45
C SER A 4 -4.62 16.73 -12.89
N VAL A 5 -4.11 15.86 -13.77
CA VAL A 5 -3.53 14.58 -13.37
C VAL A 5 -2.11 14.83 -12.86
N ILE A 6 -1.82 14.50 -11.61
CA ILE A 6 -0.50 14.71 -11.00
C ILE A 6 0.11 13.34 -10.71
N VAL A 7 1.23 13.06 -11.37
CA VAL A 7 1.93 11.78 -11.30
C VAL A 7 3.34 11.99 -10.74
N PRO A 8 3.62 11.62 -9.47
CA PRO A 8 4.98 11.59 -8.96
C PRO A 8 5.73 10.37 -9.51
N VAL A 9 6.95 10.58 -10.00
CA VAL A 9 7.78 9.55 -10.62
C VAL A 9 9.14 9.45 -9.92
N TYR A 10 9.59 8.22 -9.69
CA TYR A 10 10.96 7.93 -9.25
C TYR A 10 11.43 6.57 -9.79
N ASN A 11 12.31 6.59 -10.80
CA ASN A 11 12.90 5.43 -11.48
C ASN A 11 11.85 4.46 -12.05
N ARG A 12 10.89 4.98 -12.81
CA ARG A 12 9.75 4.24 -13.39
C ARG A 12 9.36 4.68 -14.81
N PRO A 13 10.29 4.76 -15.78
CA PRO A 13 9.95 5.16 -17.14
C PRO A 13 8.94 4.22 -17.80
N ASP A 14 9.09 2.90 -17.63
CA ASP A 14 8.21 1.89 -18.25
C ASP A 14 6.77 1.99 -17.73
N GLU A 15 6.58 2.19 -16.42
CA GLU A 15 5.23 2.34 -15.88
C GLU A 15 4.58 3.69 -16.28
N VAL A 16 5.38 4.74 -16.46
CA VAL A 16 4.90 6.02 -17.00
C VAL A 16 4.45 5.87 -18.46
N ASP A 17 5.17 5.12 -19.29
CA ASP A 17 4.81 4.86 -20.69
C ASP A 17 3.40 4.25 -20.79
N GLU A 18 3.12 3.24 -19.98
CA GLU A 18 1.81 2.59 -19.95
C GLU A 18 0.70 3.48 -19.38
N LEU A 19 0.98 4.27 -18.34
CA LEU A 19 0.01 5.23 -17.79
C LEU A 19 -0.36 6.28 -18.85
N LEU A 20 0.63 6.89 -19.50
CA LEU A 20 0.42 7.89 -20.55
C LEU A 20 -0.32 7.29 -21.75
N GLU A 21 0.02 6.07 -22.16
CA GLU A 21 -0.72 5.36 -23.22
C GLU A 21 -2.21 5.20 -22.87
N SER A 22 -2.53 4.89 -21.61
CA SER A 22 -3.93 4.77 -21.15
C SER A 22 -4.65 6.12 -21.04
N LEU A 23 -3.92 7.20 -20.73
CA LEU A 23 -4.45 8.56 -20.70
C LEU A 23 -4.74 9.08 -22.12
N CYS A 24 -3.95 8.72 -23.12
CA CYS A 24 -4.24 9.04 -24.52
C CYS A 24 -5.56 8.44 -25.04
N LYS A 25 -6.03 7.37 -24.38
CA LYS A 25 -7.24 6.65 -24.77
C LYS A 25 -8.47 7.09 -23.97
N GLN A 26 -8.44 8.25 -23.31
CA GLN A 26 -9.59 8.73 -22.54
C GLN A 26 -10.67 9.34 -23.44
N ALA A 27 -11.94 9.02 -23.15
CA ALA A 27 -13.08 9.61 -23.86
C ALA A 27 -13.34 11.08 -23.50
N PHE A 28 -12.89 11.52 -22.31
CA PHE A 28 -12.99 12.89 -21.83
C PHE A 28 -11.62 13.57 -21.96
N THR A 29 -11.56 14.81 -22.46
CA THR A 29 -10.30 15.46 -22.88
C THR A 29 -9.96 16.77 -22.18
N ASP A 30 -10.83 17.34 -21.33
CA ASP A 30 -10.55 18.59 -20.61
C ASP A 30 -9.68 18.35 -19.35
N PHE A 31 -8.47 17.83 -19.57
CA PHE A 31 -7.49 17.57 -18.52
C PHE A 31 -6.06 17.84 -18.98
N GLU A 32 -5.21 18.23 -18.04
CA GLU A 32 -3.75 18.29 -18.21
C GLU A 32 -3.07 17.17 -17.41
N VAL A 33 -1.83 16.85 -17.76
CA VAL A 33 -1.01 15.83 -17.10
C VAL A 33 0.30 16.45 -16.62
N LEU A 34 0.54 16.43 -15.31
CA LEU A 34 1.77 16.88 -14.68
C LEU A 34 2.59 15.68 -14.25
N ILE A 35 3.68 15.42 -14.96
CA ILE A 35 4.66 14.38 -14.60
C ILE A 35 5.76 15.03 -13.77
N ILE A 36 5.82 14.68 -12.48
CA ILE A 36 6.78 15.28 -11.54
C ILE A 36 7.90 14.26 -11.25
N GLU A 37 9.05 14.49 -11.87
CA GLU A 37 10.23 13.63 -11.74
C GLU A 37 11.01 13.96 -10.44
N ASP A 38 11.03 13.02 -9.49
CA ASP A 38 11.53 13.21 -8.12
C ASP A 38 12.99 12.77 -7.95
N GLY A 39 13.89 13.31 -8.78
CA GLY A 39 15.32 13.06 -8.70
C GLY A 39 15.72 11.65 -9.13
N SER A 40 15.09 11.14 -10.18
CA SER A 40 15.39 9.82 -10.76
C SER A 40 16.81 9.70 -11.30
N THR A 41 17.39 8.52 -11.14
CA THR A 41 18.61 8.10 -11.85
C THR A 41 18.29 7.60 -13.26
N CYS A 42 17.06 7.13 -13.49
CA CYS A 42 16.53 6.74 -14.79
C CYS A 42 15.25 7.56 -15.04
N PRO A 43 15.37 8.78 -15.59
CA PRO A 43 14.25 9.69 -15.79
C PRO A 43 13.34 9.27 -16.94
N CYS A 44 12.09 9.74 -16.92
CA CYS A 44 11.06 9.44 -17.92
C CYS A 44 10.81 10.57 -18.94
N GLU A 45 11.76 11.50 -19.09
CA GLU A 45 11.61 12.67 -20.00
C GLU A 45 11.32 12.25 -21.45
N GLU A 46 12.10 11.33 -22.01
CA GLU A 46 11.92 10.86 -23.39
C GLU A 46 10.59 10.11 -23.57
N VAL A 47 10.13 9.43 -22.51
CA VAL A 47 8.80 8.81 -22.50
C VAL A 47 7.72 9.90 -22.57
N CYS A 48 7.85 11.00 -21.81
CA CYS A 48 6.88 12.09 -21.87
C CYS A 48 6.81 12.75 -23.25
N LYS A 49 7.96 13.01 -23.89
CA LYS A 49 8.04 13.61 -25.24
C LYS A 49 7.28 12.83 -26.30
N LYS A 50 7.28 11.48 -26.21
CA LYS A 50 6.50 10.60 -27.10
C LYS A 50 4.99 10.90 -27.07
N TYR A 51 4.47 11.40 -25.96
CA TYR A 51 3.03 11.62 -25.76
C TYR A 51 2.57 13.09 -25.82
N GLU A 52 3.49 14.06 -25.83
CA GLU A 52 3.18 15.49 -25.96
C GLU A 52 2.26 15.84 -27.15
N PRO A 53 2.32 15.17 -28.32
CA PRO A 53 1.37 15.44 -29.41
C PRO A 53 -0.09 15.05 -29.12
N PHE A 54 -0.32 14.23 -28.09
CA PHE A 54 -1.64 13.65 -27.78
C PHE A 54 -2.23 14.15 -26.46
N LEU A 55 -1.40 14.69 -25.56
CA LEU A 55 -1.77 15.10 -24.22
C LEU A 55 -1.11 16.44 -23.87
N ASP A 56 -1.81 17.29 -23.11
CA ASP A 56 -1.21 18.48 -22.48
C ASP A 56 -0.33 18.04 -21.30
N ILE A 57 0.94 17.76 -21.58
CA ILE A 57 1.91 17.24 -20.60
C ILE A 57 2.82 18.37 -20.11
N LYS A 58 2.91 18.52 -18.78
CA LYS A 58 3.92 19.32 -18.08
C LYS A 58 4.89 18.40 -17.37
N TYR A 59 6.04 18.18 -17.99
CA TYR A 59 7.15 17.45 -17.36
C TYR A 59 7.98 18.39 -16.48
N LEU A 60 8.15 18.05 -15.20
CA LEU A 60 8.83 18.89 -14.21
C LEU A 60 9.82 18.08 -13.39
N LEU A 61 11.10 18.46 -13.46
CA LEU A 61 12.18 17.84 -12.69
C LEU A 61 12.41 18.58 -11.37
N LYS A 62 12.63 17.83 -10.29
CA LYS A 62 13.05 18.37 -8.99
C LYS A 62 13.93 17.39 -8.21
N PRO A 63 14.74 17.86 -7.23
CA PRO A 63 15.49 16.98 -6.32
C PRO A 63 14.56 16.06 -5.51
N ASN A 64 15.02 14.85 -5.15
CA ASN A 64 14.19 13.87 -4.43
C ASN A 64 13.71 14.41 -3.07
N SER A 65 12.39 14.52 -2.88
CA SER A 65 11.78 14.91 -1.60
C SER A 65 10.74 13.91 -1.10
N GLY A 66 10.52 12.81 -1.82
CA GLY A 66 9.50 11.83 -1.50
C GLY A 66 8.10 12.19 -1.99
N PRO A 67 7.19 11.21 -2.01
CA PRO A 67 5.99 11.24 -2.84
C PRO A 67 4.98 12.31 -2.43
N GLY A 68 4.75 12.55 -1.14
CA GLY A 68 3.83 13.60 -0.67
C GLY A 68 4.25 15.00 -1.10
N GLN A 69 5.54 15.34 -0.92
CA GLN A 69 6.07 16.64 -1.29
C GLN A 69 6.10 16.83 -2.81
N THR A 70 6.37 15.76 -3.56
CA THR A 70 6.32 15.75 -5.03
C THR A 70 4.90 15.98 -5.55
N ARG A 71 3.88 15.41 -4.92
CA ARG A 71 2.47 15.68 -5.24
C ARG A 71 2.08 17.13 -4.94
N ASN A 72 2.53 17.69 -3.81
CA ASN A 72 2.30 19.11 -3.50
C ASN A 72 2.93 20.02 -4.57
N TYR A 73 4.17 19.73 -4.97
CA TYR A 73 4.87 20.49 -6.00
C TYR A 73 4.10 20.50 -7.34
N GLY A 74 3.50 19.37 -7.73
CA GLY A 74 2.62 19.29 -8.88
C GLY A 74 1.31 20.07 -8.68
N ALA A 75 0.67 19.92 -7.51
CA ALA A 75 -0.58 20.61 -7.18
C ALA A 75 -0.46 22.14 -7.21
N GLU A 76 0.70 22.69 -6.83
CA GLU A 76 0.99 24.13 -6.92
C GLU A 76 1.02 24.66 -8.36
N ARG A 77 1.26 23.79 -9.35
CA ARG A 77 1.41 24.13 -10.78
C ARG A 77 0.24 23.66 -11.63
N ALA A 78 -0.72 23.00 -11.00
CA ALA A 78 -1.95 22.52 -11.62
C ALA A 78 -2.96 23.66 -11.81
N SER A 79 -3.66 23.64 -12.94
CA SER A 79 -4.69 24.61 -13.33
C SER A 79 -6.12 24.08 -13.23
N GLY A 80 -6.28 22.77 -13.02
CA GLY A 80 -7.56 22.07 -12.96
C GLY A 80 -8.39 22.40 -11.72
N ASP A 81 -9.71 22.33 -11.85
CA ASP A 81 -10.64 22.47 -10.73
C ASP A 81 -10.49 21.31 -9.72
N TYR A 82 -10.21 20.12 -10.25
CA TYR A 82 -9.91 18.92 -9.48
C TYR A 82 -8.48 18.45 -9.75
N LEU A 83 -7.80 18.09 -8.68
CA LEU A 83 -6.51 17.42 -8.71
C LEU A 83 -6.74 15.92 -8.67
N ILE A 84 -6.24 15.21 -9.68
CA ILE A 84 -6.30 13.76 -9.80
C ILE A 84 -4.90 13.20 -9.54
N ILE A 85 -4.69 12.66 -8.35
CA ILE A 85 -3.43 12.04 -7.96
C ILE A 85 -3.46 10.57 -8.40
N LEU A 86 -2.53 10.21 -9.27
CA LEU A 86 -2.27 8.84 -9.71
C LEU A 86 -0.83 8.46 -9.38
N ASP A 87 -0.62 7.21 -8.95
CA ASP A 87 0.74 6.67 -8.85
C ASP A 87 1.22 6.27 -10.25
N SER A 88 2.53 6.35 -10.52
CA SER A 88 3.08 5.99 -11.84
C SER A 88 2.88 4.53 -12.23
N ASP A 89 2.52 3.64 -11.29
CA ASP A 89 2.28 2.22 -11.52
C ASP A 89 0.79 1.86 -11.66
N VAL A 90 -0.04 2.84 -12.03
CA VAL A 90 -1.46 2.64 -12.36
C VAL A 90 -1.73 2.76 -13.85
N VAL A 91 -2.77 2.08 -14.32
CA VAL A 91 -3.31 2.20 -15.67
C VAL A 91 -4.81 2.47 -15.54
N VAL A 92 -5.31 3.45 -16.30
CA VAL A 92 -6.72 3.87 -16.24
C VAL A 92 -7.55 3.25 -17.38
N PRO A 93 -8.81 2.83 -17.14
CA PRO A 93 -9.74 2.43 -18.21
C PRO A 93 -10.10 3.59 -19.14
N HIS A 94 -10.50 3.30 -20.38
CA HIS A 94 -10.93 4.29 -21.39
C HIS A 94 -11.98 5.29 -20.87
N ASP A 95 -12.92 4.82 -20.06
CA ASP A 95 -14.04 5.63 -19.54
C ASP A 95 -13.76 6.22 -18.15
N TYR A 96 -12.52 6.19 -17.65
CA TYR A 96 -12.21 6.57 -16.27
C TYR A 96 -12.74 7.96 -15.88
N PHE A 97 -12.45 8.98 -16.70
CA PHE A 97 -12.97 10.34 -16.46
C PHE A 97 -14.47 10.48 -16.70
N VAL A 98 -15.03 9.71 -17.64
CA VAL A 98 -16.48 9.69 -17.88
C VAL A 98 -17.23 9.18 -16.65
N GLU A 99 -16.71 8.14 -15.99
CA GLU A 99 -17.27 7.63 -14.74
C GLU A 99 -17.11 8.61 -13.57
N ILE A 100 -16.02 9.38 -13.52
CA ILE A 100 -15.86 10.48 -12.54
C ILE A 100 -16.93 11.56 -12.78
N GLU A 101 -17.12 12.01 -14.03
CA GLU A 101 -18.12 13.01 -14.37
C GLU A 101 -19.53 12.56 -13.99
N LYS A 102 -19.90 11.30 -14.28
CA LYS A 102 -21.21 10.73 -13.90
C LYS A 102 -21.43 10.78 -12.37
N GLU A 103 -20.43 10.40 -11.59
CA GLU A 103 -20.51 10.40 -10.13
C GLU A 103 -20.61 11.82 -9.54
N LEU A 104 -19.87 12.78 -10.12
CA LEU A 104 -19.89 14.19 -9.72
C LEU A 104 -21.18 14.90 -10.15
N ALA A 105 -21.77 14.52 -11.28
CA ALA A 105 -23.06 15.03 -11.73
C ALA A 105 -24.21 14.50 -10.85
N THR A 106 -24.12 13.25 -10.40
CA THR A 106 -25.12 12.63 -9.51
C THR A 106 -25.14 13.30 -8.14
N SER A 107 -23.97 13.63 -7.60
CA SER A 107 -23.81 14.39 -6.36
C SER A 107 -22.42 15.05 -6.38
N PRO A 108 -22.23 16.23 -5.81
CA PRO A 108 -20.89 16.77 -5.63
C PRO A 108 -20.08 15.92 -4.64
N ALA A 109 -18.76 16.02 -4.74
CA ALA A 109 -17.80 15.51 -3.75
C ALA A 109 -16.61 16.47 -3.68
N ASP A 110 -16.04 16.65 -2.49
CA ASP A 110 -14.80 17.42 -2.31
C ASP A 110 -13.57 16.55 -2.54
N ALA A 111 -13.66 15.28 -2.15
CA ALA A 111 -12.64 14.27 -2.40
C ALA A 111 -13.29 12.92 -2.77
N PHE A 112 -12.59 12.17 -3.60
CA PHE A 112 -13.05 10.87 -4.07
C PHE A 112 -11.90 9.98 -4.49
N GLY A 113 -12.22 8.74 -4.83
CA GLY A 113 -11.30 7.76 -5.37
C GLY A 113 -12.05 6.50 -5.76
N GLY A 114 -11.37 5.60 -6.45
CA GLY A 114 -11.95 4.32 -6.88
C GLY A 114 -11.13 3.12 -6.47
N PRO A 115 -11.69 1.91 -6.64
CA PRO A 115 -11.02 0.68 -6.26
C PRO A 115 -9.85 0.38 -7.20
N ASP A 116 -8.83 -0.30 -6.69
CA ASP A 116 -7.81 -0.94 -7.50
C ASP A 116 -8.26 -2.35 -7.92
N ARG A 117 -7.91 -2.74 -9.14
CA ARG A 117 -8.12 -4.09 -9.67
C ARG A 117 -6.79 -4.74 -10.03
N ALA A 118 -6.75 -6.06 -9.91
CA ALA A 118 -5.66 -6.86 -10.45
C ALA A 118 -5.89 -7.09 -11.95
N HIS A 119 -4.82 -7.07 -12.74
CA HIS A 119 -4.88 -7.44 -14.16
C HIS A 119 -4.61 -8.94 -14.34
N ALA A 120 -5.20 -9.58 -15.34
CA ALA A 120 -5.04 -11.01 -15.60
C ALA A 120 -3.57 -11.40 -15.90
N SER A 121 -2.80 -10.47 -16.50
CA SER A 121 -1.38 -10.63 -16.81
C SER A 121 -0.45 -10.57 -15.60
N PHE A 122 -0.98 -10.42 -14.37
CA PHE A 122 -0.14 -10.42 -13.18
C PHE A 122 0.59 -11.76 -13.04
N THR A 123 1.89 -11.66 -12.76
CA THR A 123 2.76 -12.80 -12.46
C THR A 123 2.24 -13.56 -11.23
N ASP A 124 2.62 -14.84 -11.11
CA ASP A 124 2.27 -15.67 -9.94
C ASP A 124 2.67 -15.00 -8.62
N THR A 125 3.81 -14.30 -8.59
CA THR A 125 4.27 -13.53 -7.42
C THR A 125 3.36 -12.35 -7.11
N GLN A 126 2.92 -11.60 -8.13
CA GLN A 126 1.97 -10.49 -7.94
C GLN A 126 0.61 -10.99 -7.44
N LYS A 127 0.13 -12.14 -7.96
CA LYS A 127 -1.11 -12.78 -7.49
C LYS A 127 -0.99 -13.20 -6.02
N ALA A 128 0.13 -13.82 -5.63
CA ALA A 128 0.41 -14.19 -4.24
C ALA A 128 0.49 -12.97 -3.30
N ILE A 129 1.16 -11.89 -3.72
CA ILE A 129 1.22 -10.63 -2.96
C ILE A 129 -0.17 -9.99 -2.85
N SER A 130 -0.96 -10.00 -3.94
CA SER A 130 -2.33 -9.50 -3.95
C SER A 130 -3.20 -10.28 -2.95
N TYR A 131 -3.09 -11.61 -2.95
CA TYR A 131 -3.76 -12.48 -1.97
C TYR A 131 -3.35 -12.11 -0.54
N ALA A 132 -2.05 -12.00 -0.26
CA ALA A 132 -1.57 -11.63 1.07
C ALA A 132 -2.11 -10.26 1.53
N MET A 133 -2.27 -9.30 0.61
CA MET A 133 -2.79 -7.97 0.96
C MET A 133 -4.32 -7.89 1.11
N THR A 134 -5.07 -8.89 0.67
CA THR A 134 -6.55 -8.83 0.61
C THR A 134 -7.24 -9.95 1.39
N SER A 135 -6.53 -11.04 1.69
CA SER A 135 -7.07 -12.19 2.40
C SER A 135 -7.50 -11.88 3.83
N PHE A 136 -8.51 -12.60 4.30
CA PHE A 136 -8.95 -12.57 5.70
C PHE A 136 -7.84 -13.06 6.63
N PHE A 137 -7.09 -14.09 6.23
CA PHE A 137 -6.04 -14.71 7.04
C PHE A 137 -4.89 -13.75 7.39
N THR A 138 -4.70 -12.70 6.60
CA THR A 138 -3.57 -11.76 6.75
C THR A 138 -4.00 -10.35 7.13
N THR A 139 -5.20 -9.91 6.73
CA THR A 139 -5.67 -8.54 6.95
C THR A 139 -6.96 -8.45 7.74
N GLY A 140 -7.57 -9.57 8.12
CA GLY A 140 -8.89 -9.59 8.76
C GLY A 140 -10.00 -9.06 7.86
N GLY A 141 -9.79 -9.03 6.54
CA GLY A 141 -10.75 -8.50 5.57
C GLY A 141 -10.79 -6.98 5.48
N ILE A 142 -9.88 -6.25 6.13
CA ILE A 142 -9.86 -4.77 6.10
C ILE A 142 -9.62 -4.22 4.70
N ARG A 143 -8.83 -4.94 3.88
CA ARG A 143 -8.53 -4.55 2.50
C ARG A 143 -9.38 -5.26 1.44
N GLY A 144 -9.88 -6.47 1.72
CA GLY A 144 -10.63 -7.29 0.75
C GLY A 144 -12.13 -7.47 1.07
N GLY A 145 -12.63 -6.94 2.18
CA GLY A 145 -14.01 -7.13 2.61
C GLY A 145 -14.99 -6.21 1.89
N LYS A 146 -16.13 -6.77 1.44
CA LYS A 146 -17.29 -6.01 0.91
C LYS A 146 -18.01 -5.13 1.95
N LYS A 147 -17.70 -5.28 3.25
CA LYS A 147 -18.29 -4.44 4.31
C LYS A 147 -17.57 -3.10 4.34
N ARG A 148 -18.19 -2.10 3.72
CA ARG A 148 -17.89 -0.67 3.89
C ARG A 148 -17.75 -0.38 5.39
N LEU A 149 -16.54 -0.08 5.84
CA LEU A 149 -16.39 0.88 6.93
C LEU A 149 -17.11 2.14 6.46
N ASP A 150 -17.99 2.73 7.28
CA ASP A 150 -18.93 3.81 6.92
C ASP A 150 -18.31 5.07 6.27
N LYS A 151 -16.98 5.13 6.15
CA LYS A 151 -16.20 6.24 5.59
C LYS A 151 -15.16 5.73 4.59
N PHE A 152 -15.23 6.20 3.36
CA PHE A 152 -14.23 5.93 2.31
C PHE A 152 -13.06 6.90 2.39
N TYR A 153 -11.85 6.39 2.62
CA TYR A 153 -10.62 7.20 2.65
C TYR A 153 -9.93 7.09 1.29
N PRO A 154 -9.90 8.16 0.47
CA PRO A 154 -9.19 8.15 -0.81
C PRO A 154 -7.72 7.80 -0.62
N ARG A 155 -7.08 7.20 -1.62
CA ARG A 155 -5.68 6.77 -1.56
C ARG A 155 -4.92 7.36 -2.72
N SER A 156 -3.65 7.70 -2.50
CA SER A 156 -2.88 8.49 -3.47
C SER A 156 -2.62 7.80 -4.82
N TYR A 157 -2.89 6.51 -4.95
CA TYR A 157 -2.82 5.82 -6.26
C TYR A 157 -4.01 6.16 -7.18
N ASN A 158 -5.14 6.59 -6.60
CA ASN A 158 -6.36 6.97 -7.30
C ASN A 158 -7.19 7.88 -6.37
N MET A 159 -6.79 9.15 -6.28
CA MET A 159 -7.44 10.15 -5.44
C MET A 159 -7.78 11.37 -6.29
N GLY A 160 -9.05 11.73 -6.32
CA GLY A 160 -9.50 13.03 -6.79
C GLY A 160 -9.82 13.96 -5.63
N ILE A 161 -9.51 15.25 -5.76
CA ILE A 161 -9.82 16.26 -4.75
C ILE A 161 -9.99 17.64 -5.39
N ARG A 162 -10.96 18.42 -4.92
CA ARG A 162 -11.09 19.84 -5.31
C ARG A 162 -9.80 20.58 -4.98
N ARG A 163 -9.29 21.35 -5.94
CA ARG A 163 -8.05 22.12 -5.77
C ARG A 163 -8.12 23.07 -4.57
N GLU A 164 -9.27 23.72 -4.37
CA GLU A 164 -9.51 24.60 -3.21
C GLU A 164 -9.40 23.86 -1.88
N ALA A 165 -10.02 22.67 -1.76
CA ALA A 165 -9.93 21.85 -0.55
C ALA A 165 -8.49 21.38 -0.29
N PHE A 166 -7.76 21.01 -1.36
CA PHE A 166 -6.35 20.65 -1.26
C PHE A 166 -5.50 21.81 -0.72
N GLN A 167 -5.71 23.02 -1.24
CA GLN A 167 -5.01 24.24 -0.84
C GLN A 167 -5.34 24.63 0.62
N GLN A 168 -6.62 24.63 0.99
CA GLN A 168 -7.07 24.94 2.36
C GLN A 168 -6.49 23.98 3.40
N LEU A 169 -6.30 22.71 3.04
CA LEU A 169 -5.70 21.70 3.91
C LEU A 169 -4.16 21.70 3.91
N GLY A 170 -3.51 22.52 3.07
CA GLY A 170 -2.06 22.57 2.92
C GLY A 170 -1.46 21.31 2.28
N GLY A 171 -2.23 20.57 1.48
CA GLY A 171 -1.77 19.39 0.74
C GLY A 171 -1.29 18.23 1.62
N PHE A 172 -0.42 17.38 1.07
CA PHE A 172 0.21 16.27 1.78
C PHE A 172 1.23 16.77 2.81
N SER A 173 1.32 16.07 3.94
CA SER A 173 2.30 16.40 4.97
C SER A 173 3.72 15.99 4.59
N LYS A 174 4.71 16.39 5.41
CA LYS A 174 6.10 15.97 5.28
C LYS A 174 6.35 14.51 5.69
N MET A 175 5.31 13.76 6.07
CA MET A 175 5.44 12.32 6.31
C MET A 175 5.94 11.65 5.04
N ARG A 176 6.95 10.78 5.16
CA ARG A 176 7.46 10.03 4.00
C ARG A 176 6.59 8.84 3.64
N PHE A 177 5.94 8.23 4.65
CA PHE A 177 5.09 7.06 4.50
C PHE A 177 3.78 7.26 5.25
N GLY A 178 2.66 7.02 4.58
CA GLY A 178 1.32 7.20 5.16
C GLY A 178 0.81 8.64 5.06
N GLU A 179 1.48 9.48 4.28
CA GLU A 179 1.07 10.84 3.96
C GLU A 179 -0.32 10.92 3.31
N ASP A 180 -0.70 9.88 2.55
CA ASP A 180 -2.00 9.75 1.91
C ASP A 180 -3.12 9.47 2.92
N ILE A 181 -2.85 8.62 3.91
CA ILE A 181 -3.77 8.34 5.03
C ILE A 181 -3.87 9.56 5.94
N ASP A 182 -2.76 10.23 6.26
CA ASP A 182 -2.76 11.50 7.01
C ASP A 182 -3.64 12.53 6.30
N PHE A 183 -3.44 12.73 5.00
CA PHE A 183 -4.22 13.68 4.24
C PHE A 183 -5.71 13.33 4.23
N SER A 184 -6.04 12.06 4.00
CA SER A 184 -7.43 11.60 4.04
C SER A 184 -8.10 11.81 5.40
N ILE A 185 -7.38 11.58 6.50
CA ILE A 185 -7.89 11.87 7.85
C ILE A 185 -8.14 13.38 8.02
N ARG A 186 -7.26 14.23 7.49
CA ARG A 186 -7.43 15.69 7.53
C ARG A 186 -8.62 16.16 6.70
N ILE A 187 -8.84 15.60 5.51
CA ILE A 187 -10.03 15.88 4.69
C ILE A 187 -11.30 15.61 5.52
N PHE A 188 -11.39 14.43 6.13
CA PHE A 188 -12.55 14.08 6.97
C PHE A 188 -12.72 14.95 8.21
N LYS A 189 -11.62 15.31 8.88
CA LYS A 189 -11.67 16.15 10.08
C LYS A 189 -12.11 17.58 9.78
N ALA A 190 -11.83 18.06 8.58
CA ALA A 190 -12.28 19.38 8.11
C ALA A 190 -13.75 19.38 7.62
N GLY A 191 -14.43 18.23 7.63
CA GLY A 191 -15.85 18.14 7.26
C GLY A 191 -16.12 18.04 5.76
N TYR A 192 -15.09 17.89 4.93
CA TYR A 192 -15.25 17.71 3.49
C TYR A 192 -15.93 16.37 3.14
N THR A 193 -16.67 16.39 2.04
CA THR A 193 -17.40 15.23 1.53
C THR A 193 -16.46 14.28 0.78
N CYS A 194 -16.33 13.05 1.28
CA CYS A 194 -15.54 11.97 0.67
C CYS A 194 -16.43 10.87 0.10
N ARG A 195 -16.23 10.51 -1.18
CA ARG A 195 -17.03 9.45 -1.84
C ARG A 195 -16.16 8.41 -2.54
N LEU A 196 -16.60 7.15 -2.46
CA LEU A 196 -16.07 6.07 -3.30
C LEU A 196 -16.80 6.13 -4.64
N PHE A 197 -16.05 6.23 -5.74
CA PHE A 197 -16.57 6.12 -7.10
C PHE A 197 -16.28 4.69 -7.60
N PRO A 198 -17.25 3.76 -7.52
CA PRO A 198 -17.02 2.33 -7.76
C PRO A 198 -16.61 2.02 -9.21
N HIS A 199 -17.04 2.86 -10.17
CA HIS A 199 -16.76 2.69 -11.59
C HIS A 199 -15.52 3.46 -12.08
N ALA A 200 -15.00 4.42 -11.28
CA ALA A 200 -13.73 5.10 -11.54
C ALA A 200 -12.52 4.28 -11.00
N TRP A 201 -12.46 3.00 -11.36
CA TRP A 201 -11.44 2.06 -10.89
C TRP A 201 -10.17 2.11 -11.74
N VAL A 202 -9.05 1.60 -11.20
CA VAL A 202 -7.76 1.54 -11.90
C VAL A 202 -7.12 0.15 -11.80
N TRP A 203 -6.28 -0.22 -12.76
CA TRP A 203 -5.35 -1.34 -12.56
C TRP A 203 -4.13 -0.85 -11.80
N HIS A 204 -3.82 -1.49 -10.67
CA HIS A 204 -2.64 -1.13 -9.87
C HIS A 204 -1.59 -2.23 -9.90
N LYS A 205 -0.46 -1.97 -10.55
CA LYS A 205 0.62 -2.96 -10.64
C LYS A 205 1.23 -3.22 -9.26
N ARG A 206 1.06 -4.45 -8.77
CA ARG A 206 1.72 -4.90 -7.53
C ARG A 206 3.20 -5.11 -7.77
N ARG A 207 4.01 -4.99 -6.71
CA ARG A 207 5.43 -5.32 -6.74
C ARG A 207 5.62 -6.79 -7.15
N THR A 208 6.64 -7.05 -7.96
CA THR A 208 7.04 -8.39 -8.41
C THR A 208 8.13 -9.01 -7.54
N ASP A 209 8.75 -8.21 -6.66
CA ASP A 209 9.90 -8.62 -5.86
C ASP A 209 9.57 -8.62 -4.36
N PHE A 210 9.90 -9.72 -3.70
CA PHE A 210 9.61 -9.95 -2.28
C PHE A 210 10.44 -9.05 -1.34
N LYS A 211 11.65 -8.64 -1.73
CA LYS A 211 12.47 -7.73 -0.93
C LYS A 211 11.89 -6.32 -0.94
N LYS A 212 11.48 -5.84 -2.12
CA LYS A 212 10.72 -4.59 -2.29
C LYS A 212 9.39 -4.66 -1.53
N PHE A 213 8.69 -5.80 -1.56
CA PHE A 213 7.45 -5.98 -0.80
C PHE A 213 7.67 -5.93 0.72
N PHE A 214 8.67 -6.63 1.26
CA PHE A 214 9.04 -6.55 2.67
C PHE A 214 9.31 -5.11 3.10
N ARG A 215 10.10 -4.37 2.32
CA ARG A 215 10.41 -2.97 2.59
C ARG A 215 9.14 -2.10 2.61
N GLN A 216 8.21 -2.32 1.69
CA GLN A 216 6.94 -1.62 1.63
C GLN A 216 6.09 -1.86 2.88
N VAL A 217 5.92 -3.12 3.30
CA VAL A 217 5.10 -3.45 4.47
C VAL A 217 5.78 -3.02 5.78
N TYR A 218 7.10 -3.06 5.85
CA TYR A 218 7.89 -2.54 6.98
C TYR A 218 7.69 -1.04 7.15
N ASN A 219 7.80 -0.28 6.06
CA ASN A 219 7.51 1.15 6.08
C ASN A 219 6.04 1.44 6.41
N SER A 220 5.11 0.56 6.03
CA SER A 220 3.69 0.67 6.42
C SER A 220 3.49 0.47 7.93
N GLY A 221 4.27 -0.41 8.56
CA GLY A 221 4.30 -0.59 10.01
C GLY A 221 4.83 0.67 10.72
N ILE A 222 5.91 1.27 10.22
CA ILE A 222 6.45 2.55 10.73
C ILE A 222 5.42 3.66 10.59
N ALA A 223 4.84 3.82 9.40
CA ALA A 223 3.83 4.82 9.09
C ALA A 223 2.65 4.77 10.06
N ARG A 224 2.23 3.57 10.48
CA ARG A 224 1.13 3.42 11.43
C ARG A 224 1.40 4.09 12.78
N VAL A 225 2.62 3.99 13.30
CA VAL A 225 2.98 4.62 14.58
C VAL A 225 3.08 6.14 14.44
N ASN A 226 3.60 6.64 13.32
CA ASN A 226 3.65 8.07 13.04
C ASN A 226 2.23 8.66 12.88
N LEU A 227 1.35 7.95 12.16
CA LEU A 227 -0.06 8.30 12.05
C LEU A 227 -0.76 8.31 13.42
N TYR A 228 -0.46 7.35 14.29
CA TYR A 228 -0.97 7.33 15.66
C TYR A 228 -0.54 8.58 16.44
N LYS A 229 0.74 8.96 16.40
CA LYS A 229 1.24 10.17 17.06
C LYS A 229 0.53 11.44 16.59
N ARG A 230 0.23 11.56 15.30
CA ARG A 230 -0.47 12.73 14.73
C ARG A 230 -1.98 12.67 14.91
N HIS A 231 -2.54 11.47 14.88
CA HIS A 231 -3.97 11.18 14.95
C HIS A 231 -4.22 9.99 15.89
N PRO A 232 -4.31 10.22 17.22
CA PRO A 232 -4.40 9.13 18.19
C PRO A 232 -5.55 8.13 17.95
N LYS A 233 -6.70 8.64 17.47
CA LYS A 233 -7.87 7.81 17.11
C LYS A 233 -7.70 6.95 15.85
N SER A 234 -6.56 7.06 15.15
CA SER A 234 -6.29 6.29 13.91
C SER A 234 -5.76 4.87 14.18
N LEU A 235 -5.25 4.60 15.38
CA LEU A 235 -4.79 3.28 15.78
C LEU A 235 -5.97 2.44 16.26
N LYS A 236 -6.10 1.22 15.74
CA LYS A 236 -7.14 0.25 16.07
C LYS A 236 -6.47 -1.05 16.49
N LEU A 237 -7.14 -1.87 17.27
CA LEU A 237 -6.60 -3.15 17.77
C LEU A 237 -6.08 -4.05 16.63
N VAL A 238 -6.80 -4.07 15.50
CA VAL A 238 -6.40 -4.82 14.29
C VAL A 238 -5.02 -4.45 13.74
N HIS A 239 -4.54 -3.22 13.98
CA HIS A 239 -3.21 -2.79 13.53
C HIS A 239 -2.09 -3.39 14.39
N LEU A 240 -2.38 -3.93 15.57
CA LEU A 240 -1.40 -4.60 16.43
C LEU A 240 -1.22 -6.08 16.07
N LEU A 241 -2.20 -6.67 15.36
CA LEU A 241 -2.21 -8.11 15.05
C LEU A 241 -0.94 -8.59 14.32
N PRO A 242 -0.36 -7.86 13.34
CA PRO A 242 0.88 -8.31 12.71
C PRO A 242 2.08 -8.33 13.69
N ALA A 243 2.14 -7.42 14.67
CA ALA A 243 3.19 -7.45 15.68
C ALA A 243 3.01 -8.64 16.64
N VAL A 244 1.76 -8.92 17.04
CA VAL A 244 1.41 -10.13 17.82
C VAL A 244 1.75 -11.39 17.05
N PHE A 245 1.43 -11.45 15.75
CA PHE A 245 1.82 -12.56 14.88
C PHE A 245 3.33 -12.75 14.85
N THR A 246 4.10 -11.68 14.64
CA THR A 246 5.57 -11.75 14.63
C THR A 246 6.13 -12.33 15.93
N LEU A 247 5.70 -11.83 17.08
CA LEU A 247 6.14 -12.34 18.39
C LEU A 247 5.67 -13.78 18.63
N GLY A 248 4.44 -14.10 18.22
CA GLY A 248 3.86 -15.44 18.32
C GLY A 248 4.65 -16.45 17.51
N VAL A 249 5.01 -16.15 16.26
CA VAL A 249 5.83 -17.06 15.44
C VAL A 249 7.23 -17.22 16.04
N ILE A 250 7.87 -16.15 16.53
CA ILE A 250 9.17 -16.26 17.22
C ILE A 250 9.06 -17.20 18.43
N PHE A 251 8.00 -17.06 19.23
CA PHE A 251 7.75 -17.93 20.37
C PHE A 251 7.50 -19.38 19.97
N LEU A 252 6.70 -19.64 18.92
CA LEU A 252 6.48 -20.99 18.40
C LEU A 252 7.77 -21.64 17.89
N CYS A 253 8.63 -20.88 17.18
CA CYS A 253 9.94 -21.35 16.77
C CYS A 253 10.84 -21.68 17.97
N PHE A 254 10.80 -20.87 19.03
CA PHE A 254 11.50 -21.16 20.27
C PHE A 254 11.00 -22.47 20.91
N LEU A 255 9.69 -22.69 21.00
CA LEU A 255 9.11 -23.95 21.51
C LEU A 255 9.54 -25.16 20.68
N MET A 256 9.62 -25.03 19.35
CA MET A 256 10.11 -26.09 18.49
C MET A 256 11.57 -26.45 18.79
N ILE A 257 12.45 -25.45 18.85
CA ILE A 257 13.89 -25.67 19.11
C ILE A 257 14.08 -26.24 20.52
N PHE A 258 13.42 -25.66 21.52
CA PHE A 258 13.51 -26.12 22.91
C PHE A 258 12.94 -27.53 23.08
N GLY A 259 11.80 -27.83 22.44
CA GLY A 259 11.21 -29.17 22.42
C GLY A 259 12.14 -30.22 21.79
N LEU A 260 12.83 -29.89 20.70
CA LEU A 260 13.83 -30.77 20.08
C LEU A 260 15.01 -31.06 21.01
N ILE A 261 15.52 -30.03 21.72
CA ILE A 261 16.61 -30.20 22.69
C ILE A 261 16.17 -31.16 23.80
N LEU A 262 15.03 -30.91 24.44
CA LEU A 262 14.50 -31.76 25.51
C LEU A 262 14.20 -33.19 25.05
N TRP A 263 13.74 -33.35 23.80
CA TRP A 263 13.50 -34.67 23.22
C TRP A 263 14.83 -35.41 23.01
N SER A 264 15.88 -34.72 22.54
CA SER A 264 17.19 -35.32 22.32
C SER A 264 17.89 -35.79 23.61
N GLU A 265 17.62 -35.11 24.73
CA GLU A 265 18.17 -35.45 26.05
C GLU A 265 17.35 -36.52 26.80
N SER A 266 16.13 -36.81 26.36
CA SER A 266 15.31 -37.88 26.93
C SER A 266 15.82 -39.26 26.51
N SER A 267 16.82 -39.77 27.24
CA SER A 267 17.43 -41.09 27.03
C SER A 267 16.70 -42.26 27.73
N SER A 268 15.51 -42.04 28.29
CA SER A 268 14.79 -43.11 29.00
C SER A 268 13.34 -43.20 28.56
N VAL A 269 12.89 -44.45 28.36
CA VAL A 269 11.49 -44.82 28.13
C VAL A 269 10.74 -44.56 29.43
N ALA A 270 10.44 -43.29 29.70
CA ALA A 270 9.51 -42.92 30.75
C ALA A 270 8.09 -43.20 30.26
N GLU A 271 7.32 -43.97 31.01
CA GLU A 271 5.89 -44.19 30.78
C GLU A 271 5.13 -42.86 30.99
N GLY A 272 5.09 -42.02 29.96
CA GLY A 272 4.46 -40.71 29.99
C GLY A 272 4.64 -39.96 28.67
N PRO A 273 3.81 -38.92 28.40
CA PRO A 273 3.94 -38.17 27.18
C PRO A 273 5.27 -37.38 27.19
N ASN A 274 6.10 -37.59 26.16
CA ASN A 274 7.40 -36.94 26.05
C ASN A 274 7.20 -35.41 25.94
N MET A 275 7.59 -34.69 27.00
CA MET A 275 7.41 -33.23 27.09
C MET A 275 8.11 -32.49 25.93
N GLY A 276 9.27 -32.98 25.49
CA GLY A 276 9.98 -32.43 24.33
C GLY A 276 9.15 -32.55 23.04
N LEU A 277 8.56 -33.72 22.80
CA LEU A 277 7.65 -33.94 21.67
C LEU A 277 6.39 -33.05 21.77
N ILE A 278 5.79 -32.92 22.95
CA ILE A 278 4.62 -32.04 23.16
C ILE A 278 4.97 -30.59 22.80
N LEU A 279 6.09 -30.07 23.30
CA LEU A 279 6.52 -28.69 23.04
C LEU A 279 6.85 -28.48 21.55
N PHE A 280 7.51 -29.45 20.92
CA PHE A 280 7.77 -29.42 19.49
C PHE A 280 6.49 -29.36 18.66
N LEU A 281 5.53 -30.24 18.94
CA LEU A 281 4.24 -30.29 18.23
C LEU A 281 3.39 -29.04 18.51
N THR A 282 3.45 -28.50 19.73
CA THR A 282 2.77 -27.25 20.11
C THR A 282 3.30 -26.06 19.30
N GLY A 283 4.61 -26.02 19.03
CA GLY A 283 5.21 -25.03 18.15
C GLY A 283 4.88 -25.25 16.66
N LEU A 284 4.96 -26.50 16.19
CA LEU A 284 4.83 -26.86 14.78
C LEU A 284 3.38 -26.80 14.26
N LEU A 285 2.43 -27.38 15.00
CA LEU A 285 1.08 -27.61 14.50
C LEU A 285 0.34 -26.31 14.11
N PRO A 286 0.37 -25.23 14.91
CA PRO A 286 -0.27 -23.97 14.52
C PRO A 286 0.30 -23.38 13.22
N LEU A 287 1.61 -23.50 13.00
CA LEU A 287 2.26 -23.00 11.78
C LEU A 287 1.85 -23.82 10.56
N VAL A 288 1.80 -25.15 10.69
CA VAL A 288 1.36 -26.05 9.62
C VAL A 288 -0.09 -25.79 9.26
N LEU A 289 -0.98 -25.67 10.26
CA LEU A 289 -2.40 -25.38 10.04
C LEU A 289 -2.61 -24.02 9.36
N TYR A 290 -1.90 -22.98 9.80
CA TYR A 290 -1.98 -21.66 9.18
C TYR A 290 -1.48 -21.63 7.74
N CYS A 291 -0.32 -22.26 7.48
CA CYS A 291 0.21 -22.41 6.13
C CYS A 291 -0.74 -23.23 5.24
N GLY A 292 -1.29 -24.33 5.75
CA GLY A 292 -2.27 -25.15 5.04
C GLY A 292 -3.53 -24.38 4.65
N ALA A 293 -4.08 -23.60 5.59
CA ALA A 293 -5.24 -22.74 5.32
C ALA A 293 -4.96 -21.71 4.21
N ILE A 294 -3.77 -21.08 4.21
CA ILE A 294 -3.37 -20.15 3.15
C ILE A 294 -3.24 -20.85 1.80
N VAL A 295 -2.59 -22.02 1.75
CA VAL A 295 -2.40 -22.77 0.50
C VAL A 295 -3.77 -23.14 -0.07
N ILE A 296 -4.67 -23.71 0.74
CA ILE A 296 -6.00 -24.12 0.29
C ILE A 296 -6.80 -22.93 -0.25
N ASP A 297 -6.94 -21.85 0.52
CA ASP A 297 -7.76 -20.69 0.12
C ASP A 297 -7.16 -19.95 -1.09
N SER A 298 -5.84 -19.76 -1.12
CA SER A 298 -5.19 -19.07 -2.24
C SER A 298 -5.19 -19.91 -3.52
N SER A 299 -4.95 -21.22 -3.41
CA SER A 299 -5.02 -22.11 -4.57
C SER A 299 -6.42 -22.21 -5.15
N ALA A 300 -7.46 -22.24 -4.31
CA ALA A 300 -8.84 -22.21 -4.78
C ALA A 300 -9.18 -20.91 -5.51
N LYS A 301 -8.74 -19.75 -4.98
CA LYS A 301 -9.02 -18.43 -5.58
C LYS A 301 -8.25 -18.14 -6.87
N ASN A 302 -7.08 -18.74 -7.04
CA ASN A 302 -6.21 -18.50 -8.19
C ASN A 302 -6.10 -19.70 -9.14
N GLU A 303 -6.82 -20.79 -8.83
CA GLU A 303 -6.78 -22.05 -9.58
C GLU A 303 -5.34 -22.57 -9.80
N SER A 304 -4.48 -22.42 -8.78
CA SER A 304 -3.05 -22.70 -8.90
C SER A 304 -2.39 -23.06 -7.57
N LEU A 305 -1.85 -24.28 -7.49
CA LEU A 305 -1.07 -24.73 -6.32
C LEU A 305 0.21 -23.90 -6.14
N LYS A 306 0.87 -23.53 -7.25
CA LYS A 306 2.06 -22.69 -7.24
C LYS A 306 1.80 -21.34 -6.59
N ILE A 307 0.67 -20.69 -6.91
CA ILE A 307 0.28 -19.41 -6.30
C ILE A 307 -0.05 -19.60 -4.81
N GLY A 308 -0.69 -20.73 -4.44
CA GLY A 308 -0.94 -21.07 -3.04
C GLY A 308 0.33 -21.15 -2.20
N LEU A 309 1.35 -21.87 -2.69
CA LEU A 309 2.65 -21.97 -2.02
C LEU A 309 3.36 -20.61 -1.92
N LEU A 310 3.35 -19.82 -3.00
CA LEU A 310 3.91 -18.46 -2.99
C LEU A 310 3.18 -17.53 -2.01
N SER A 311 1.88 -17.76 -1.81
CA SER A 311 1.04 -16.95 -0.91
C SER A 311 1.42 -17.12 0.56
N VAL A 312 1.90 -18.30 0.96
CA VAL A 312 2.47 -18.51 2.30
C VAL A 312 3.66 -17.59 2.51
N ARG A 313 4.61 -17.60 1.57
CA ARG A 313 5.78 -16.71 1.61
C ARG A 313 5.36 -15.23 1.66
N ALA A 314 4.41 -14.83 0.82
CA ALA A 314 3.90 -13.47 0.78
C ALA A 314 3.23 -13.07 2.11
N ALA A 315 2.43 -13.94 2.71
CA ALA A 315 1.74 -13.70 3.98
C ALA A 315 2.73 -13.49 5.14
N PHE A 316 3.74 -14.35 5.25
CA PHE A 316 4.78 -14.20 6.27
C PHE A 316 5.57 -12.90 6.06
N ILE A 317 5.98 -12.59 4.82
CA ILE A 317 6.67 -11.33 4.52
C ILE A 317 5.82 -10.12 4.92
N GLN A 318 4.53 -10.13 4.61
CA GLN A 318 3.62 -9.05 4.95
C GLN A 318 3.52 -8.84 6.46
N LEU A 319 3.23 -9.91 7.20
CA LEU A 319 2.98 -9.86 8.63
C LEU A 319 4.26 -9.54 9.42
N PHE A 320 5.37 -10.21 9.10
CA PHE A 320 6.67 -9.92 9.70
C PHE A 320 7.14 -8.52 9.37
N GLY A 321 7.12 -8.13 8.09
CA GLY A 321 7.58 -6.82 7.67
C GLY A 321 6.81 -5.72 8.39
N TYR A 322 5.48 -5.76 8.34
CA TYR A 322 4.65 -4.80 9.08
C TYR A 322 4.91 -4.84 10.59
N GLY A 323 4.88 -6.03 11.21
CA GLY A 323 5.03 -6.18 12.64
C GLY A 323 6.37 -5.65 13.15
N LEU A 324 7.47 -5.97 12.46
CA LEU A 324 8.80 -5.45 12.77
C LEU A 324 8.87 -3.93 12.62
N GLY A 325 8.31 -3.39 11.52
CA GLY A 325 8.27 -1.95 11.30
C GLY A 325 7.46 -1.21 12.38
N PHE A 326 6.32 -1.78 12.77
CA PHE A 326 5.47 -1.26 13.84
C PHE A 326 6.20 -1.26 15.18
N MET A 327 6.77 -2.39 15.61
CA MET A 327 7.47 -2.51 16.89
C MET A 327 8.71 -1.59 16.95
N SER A 328 9.49 -1.55 15.86
CA SER A 328 10.64 -0.65 15.74
C SER A 328 10.23 0.81 15.90
N ALA A 329 9.21 1.25 15.16
CA ALA A 329 8.73 2.63 15.27
C ALA A 329 8.11 2.92 16.64
N TRP A 330 7.40 1.97 17.25
CA TRP A 330 6.82 2.13 18.59
C TRP A 330 7.92 2.38 19.62
N TYR A 331 8.98 1.58 19.60
CA TYR A 331 10.14 1.78 20.48
C TYR A 331 10.78 3.17 20.26
N GLN A 332 11.06 3.55 19.01
CA GLN A 332 11.73 4.83 18.73
C GLN A 332 10.86 6.06 19.05
N ARG A 333 9.57 6.03 18.67
CA ARG A 333 8.66 7.19 18.75
C ARG A 333 7.93 7.28 20.07
N CYS A 334 7.46 6.17 20.63
CA CYS A 334 6.67 6.15 21.85
C CYS A 334 7.53 5.98 23.10
N MET A 335 8.55 5.12 23.07
CA MET A 335 9.39 4.87 24.26
C MET A 335 10.60 5.81 24.33
N ARG A 336 11.29 6.06 23.20
CA ARG A 336 12.49 6.93 23.16
C ARG A 336 12.22 8.39 22.83
N GLY A 337 10.98 8.75 22.48
CA GLY A 337 10.59 10.13 22.17
C GLY A 337 11.27 10.76 20.95
N ARG A 338 11.91 9.98 20.06
CA ARG A 338 12.59 10.51 18.87
C ARG A 338 11.60 11.05 17.87
N ASP A 339 12.02 12.01 17.05
CA ASP A 339 11.21 12.58 15.96
C ASP A 339 10.98 11.63 14.78
N GLU A 340 9.98 11.96 13.96
CA GLU A 340 9.58 11.16 12.80
C GLU A 340 10.72 11.00 11.77
N PHE A 341 11.58 12.00 11.63
CA PHE A 341 12.63 12.04 10.61
C PHE A 341 13.90 11.26 10.98
N HIS A 342 14.14 10.98 12.26
CA HIS A 342 15.33 10.23 12.67
C HIS A 342 15.31 8.74 12.30
N ALA A 343 14.14 8.20 11.94
CA ALA A 343 14.04 6.85 11.39
C ALA A 343 14.54 6.77 9.93
N PHE A 344 14.81 7.91 9.27
CA PHE A 344 15.05 7.98 7.82
C PHE A 344 16.40 8.59 7.43
N ASP A 345 17.23 9.01 8.39
CA ASP A 345 18.47 9.75 8.12
C ASP A 345 19.58 8.93 7.44
N LYS A 346 19.48 7.60 7.33
CA LYS A 346 20.46 6.81 6.58
C LYS A 346 19.82 5.68 5.78
N THR A 347 20.10 5.72 4.47
CA THR A 347 20.15 4.61 3.50
C THR A 347 18.88 3.77 3.34
N PHE A 348 18.09 4.06 2.30
CA PHE A 348 17.22 3.03 1.72
C PHE A 348 17.02 3.10 0.19
N TYR A 349 17.54 4.14 -0.47
CA TYR A 349 17.60 4.28 -1.93
C TYR A 349 19.01 4.63 -2.47
N LYS A 350 20.04 4.43 -1.65
CA LYS A 350 21.36 4.07 -2.21
C LYS A 350 21.36 2.57 -2.47
#